data_AF-A0A4Q3RL67-F1
#
_entry.id   AF-A0A4Q3RL67-F1
#
_cell.length_a   1.000
_cell.length_b   1.000
_cell.length_c   1.000
_cell.angle_alpha   90.00
_cell.angle_beta   90.00
_cell.angle_gamma   90.00
#
_symmetry.space_group_name_H-M   'P 1'
#
loop_
_entity.id
_entity.type
_entity.pdbx_description
1 polymer ?
#
loop_
_entity_poly.entity_id
_entity_poly.type
_entity_poly.pdbx_seq_one_letter_code
_entity_poly.pdbx_strand_id
1 'polypeptide(L)'
;MKIFCTAPMLILLTGLTVSVFPATSIAQLMTPKNKFTAQDSLRGSVGPGRLGWNVLHYDVTVQPDFASKTISGKNIIRFYDVGAKRMQIDMQEPMIIDSIISDGRSLKITREGNVYWAELRDPNAMYKIKPGPATITAYFHGKPKEALRAPWDGGWIWKKDKQQNPWMSVACQGLGASVWYPCKDYQGDEPDSGAILRMIVPDSLMAVGNGRLINEQQVAPGLKQYSWQVTNPINSYNLVPYIGKYVHF
;
A
#
# COMPACT_ATOMS: atom_id res chain seq x y z
N MET A 1 13.33 76.76 48.09
CA MET A 1 12.43 76.12 49.06
C MET A 1 12.63 74.62 48.98
N LYS A 2 13.10 74.04 50.09
CA LYS A 2 13.49 72.64 50.39
C LYS A 2 14.69 72.03 49.63
N ILE A 3 15.77 71.94 50.41
CA ILE A 3 17.06 71.29 50.22
C ILE A 3 16.99 69.87 50.82
N PHE A 4 17.74 68.96 50.20
CA PHE A 4 18.18 67.60 50.57
C PHE A 4 18.02 67.13 52.02
N CYS A 5 17.71 65.83 52.20
CA CYS A 5 18.32 65.01 53.25
C CYS A 5 18.28 63.50 52.90
N THR A 6 19.30 62.80 53.37
CA THR A 6 19.86 61.49 53.04
C THR A 6 19.18 60.29 53.70
N ALA A 7 19.36 59.07 53.14
CA ALA A 7 19.36 57.81 53.90
C ALA A 7 20.28 56.75 53.24
N PRO A 8 21.02 55.94 54.02
CA PRO A 8 22.00 54.98 53.51
C PRO A 8 21.36 53.62 53.22
N MET A 9 21.80 52.93 52.16
CA MET A 9 21.31 51.61 51.79
C MET A 9 22.35 50.54 52.17
N LEU A 10 21.93 49.67 53.09
CA LEU A 10 22.68 48.53 53.63
C LEU A 10 22.70 47.39 52.59
N ILE A 11 23.90 46.89 52.25
CA ILE A 11 24.09 45.77 51.32
C ILE A 11 23.88 44.46 52.09
N LEU A 12 22.87 43.68 51.71
CA LEU A 12 22.67 42.30 52.18
C LEU A 12 23.11 41.35 51.07
N LEU A 13 24.22 40.63 51.26
CA LEU A 13 24.61 39.51 50.40
C LEU A 13 23.71 38.30 50.72
N THR A 14 22.82 37.93 49.80
CA THR A 14 22.10 36.66 49.83
C THR A 14 22.92 35.60 49.09
N GLY A 15 23.45 34.62 49.83
CA GLY A 15 24.11 33.45 49.27
C GLY A 15 23.10 32.55 48.55
N LEU A 16 23.24 32.40 47.24
CA LEU A 16 22.42 31.51 46.43
C LEU A 16 23.04 30.11 46.44
N THR A 17 22.47 29.18 47.22
CA THR A 17 22.83 27.76 47.16
C THR A 17 22.21 27.12 45.92
N VAL A 18 23.05 26.78 44.94
CA VAL A 18 22.62 26.04 43.74
C VAL A 18 22.53 24.55 44.09
N SER A 19 21.33 24.08 44.35
CA SER A 19 21.02 22.66 44.51
C SER A 19 21.01 21.97 43.13
N VAL A 20 22.11 21.32 42.76
CA VAL A 20 22.15 20.47 41.57
C VAL A 20 21.44 19.15 41.88
N PHE A 21 20.20 19.01 41.43
CA PHE A 21 19.50 17.72 41.43
C PHE A 21 20.06 16.86 40.29
N PRO A 22 20.60 15.65 40.55
CA PRO A 22 20.95 14.73 39.48
C PRO A 22 19.65 14.28 38.81
N ALA A 23 19.45 14.69 37.55
CA ALA A 23 18.41 14.11 36.71
C ALA A 23 18.80 12.64 36.46
N THR A 24 18.12 11.71 37.15
CA THR A 24 18.18 10.30 36.80
C THR A 24 17.54 10.14 35.43
N SER A 25 18.37 10.05 34.39
CA SER A 25 17.92 9.63 33.08
C SER A 25 17.45 8.18 33.20
N ILE A 26 16.14 7.98 33.27
CA ILE A 26 15.55 6.66 33.10
C ILE A 26 15.68 6.35 31.61
N ALA A 27 16.82 5.77 31.22
CA ALA A 27 16.94 5.11 29.93
C ALA A 27 15.91 3.99 29.89
N GLN A 28 14.84 4.15 29.10
CA GLN A 28 13.88 3.07 28.82
C GLN A 28 14.53 2.04 27.89
N LEU A 29 15.55 1.34 28.38
CA LEU A 29 15.94 0.05 27.84
C LEU A 29 14.95 -0.97 28.41
N MET A 30 14.24 -1.66 27.51
CA MET A 30 13.27 -2.74 27.76
C MET A 30 11.79 -2.34 27.75
N THR A 31 11.34 -1.64 26.69
CA THR A 31 9.99 -1.93 26.20
C THR A 31 9.97 -3.38 25.71
N PRO A 32 8.98 -4.22 26.08
CA PRO A 32 8.87 -5.54 25.50
C PRO A 32 8.79 -5.39 23.99
N LYS A 33 9.74 -6.00 23.26
CA LYS A 33 9.63 -6.14 21.80
C LYS A 33 8.26 -6.75 21.53
N ASN A 34 7.49 -6.12 20.63
CA ASN A 34 6.21 -6.66 20.18
C ASN A 34 6.37 -8.16 19.90
N LYS A 35 5.47 -8.98 20.45
CA LYS A 35 5.46 -10.42 20.15
C LYS A 35 5.21 -10.56 18.64
N PHE A 36 6.19 -11.07 17.91
CA PHE A 36 6.04 -11.34 16.49
C PHE A 36 4.87 -12.30 16.28
N THR A 37 3.96 -11.92 15.38
CA THR A 37 2.79 -12.69 15.00
C THR A 37 3.08 -13.56 13.77
N ALA A 38 2.21 -14.54 13.51
CA ALA A 38 2.26 -15.30 12.27
C ALA A 38 2.13 -14.39 11.03
N GLN A 39 1.33 -13.33 11.11
CA GLN A 39 1.16 -12.34 10.03
C GLN A 39 2.45 -11.54 9.77
N ASP A 40 3.22 -11.20 10.82
CA ASP A 40 4.53 -10.56 10.65
C ASP A 40 5.50 -11.47 9.87
N SER A 41 5.45 -12.78 10.15
CA SER A 41 6.26 -13.77 9.43
C SER A 41 5.81 -13.93 7.97
N LEU A 42 4.50 -14.05 7.72
CA LEU A 42 3.94 -14.18 6.37
C LEU A 42 4.26 -12.97 5.49
N ARG A 43 4.21 -11.76 6.06
CA ARG A 43 4.55 -10.54 5.33
C ARG A 43 6.05 -10.36 5.16
N GLY A 44 6.83 -10.57 6.22
CA GLY A 44 8.25 -10.22 6.28
C GLY A 44 9.22 -11.24 5.69
N SER A 45 8.75 -12.44 5.30
CA SER A 45 9.62 -13.52 4.80
C SER A 45 9.27 -13.99 3.40
N VAL A 46 10.21 -14.67 2.75
CA VAL A 46 9.98 -15.42 1.51
C VAL A 46 9.64 -16.87 1.86
N GLY A 47 8.42 -17.07 2.39
CA GLY A 47 7.94 -18.39 2.77
C GLY A 47 7.59 -19.31 1.59
N PRO A 48 7.17 -20.55 1.85
CA PRO A 48 6.83 -21.53 0.80
C PRO A 48 5.79 -21.05 -0.22
N GLY A 49 4.87 -20.17 0.18
CA GLY A 49 3.88 -19.53 -0.69
C GLY A 49 4.43 -18.55 -1.72
N ARG A 50 5.69 -18.12 -1.57
CA ARG A 50 6.35 -17.10 -2.38
C ARG A 50 7.55 -17.64 -3.18
N LEU A 51 8.14 -18.77 -2.75
CA LEU A 51 9.34 -19.35 -3.38
C LEU A 51 9.05 -20.04 -4.73
N GLY A 52 7.86 -20.60 -4.90
CA GLY A 52 7.53 -21.38 -6.10
C GLY A 52 7.21 -20.55 -7.34
N TRP A 53 7.22 -19.22 -7.24
CA TRP A 53 6.89 -18.33 -8.34
C TRP A 53 7.59 -16.97 -8.24
N ASN A 54 8.00 -16.45 -9.39
CA ASN A 54 8.59 -15.12 -9.54
C ASN A 54 7.62 -14.20 -10.28
N VAL A 55 7.34 -13.01 -9.75
CA VAL A 55 6.44 -12.08 -10.42
C VAL A 55 7.13 -11.47 -11.64
N LEU A 56 6.45 -11.47 -12.79
CA LEU A 56 6.98 -10.87 -14.01
C LEU A 56 6.27 -9.56 -14.33
N HIS A 57 4.95 -9.48 -14.17
CA HIS A 57 4.20 -8.28 -14.55
C HIS A 57 2.87 -8.18 -13.79
N TYR A 58 2.48 -6.97 -13.44
CA TYR A 58 1.14 -6.64 -12.94
C TYR A 58 0.37 -5.81 -13.97
N ASP A 59 -0.88 -6.19 -14.25
CA ASP A 59 -1.86 -5.31 -14.92
C ASP A 59 -3.02 -5.07 -13.94
N VAL A 60 -2.91 -3.97 -13.21
CA VAL A 60 -3.87 -3.58 -12.17
C VAL A 60 -4.92 -2.68 -12.78
N THR A 61 -6.17 -3.10 -12.74
CA THR A 61 -7.34 -2.27 -13.03
C THR A 61 -8.04 -1.92 -11.73
N VAL A 62 -8.32 -0.64 -11.49
CA VAL A 62 -9.04 -0.17 -10.30
C VAL A 62 -10.09 0.87 -10.67
N GLN A 63 -11.25 0.75 -10.03
CA GLN A 63 -12.36 1.69 -10.09
C GLN A 63 -12.67 2.20 -8.67
N PRO A 64 -12.24 3.42 -8.32
CA PRO A 64 -12.65 4.13 -7.11
C PRO A 64 -14.12 4.54 -7.15
N ASP A 65 -14.79 4.47 -6.01
CA ASP A 65 -16.00 5.24 -5.71
C ASP A 65 -15.72 6.21 -4.55
N PHE A 66 -15.68 7.49 -4.88
CA PHE A 66 -15.39 8.57 -3.92
C PHE A 66 -16.44 8.71 -2.82
N ALA A 67 -17.71 8.48 -3.12
CA ALA A 67 -18.81 8.72 -2.20
C ALA A 67 -18.89 7.60 -1.15
N SER A 68 -18.83 6.35 -1.59
CA SER A 68 -18.86 5.18 -0.70
C SER A 68 -17.51 4.89 -0.05
N LYS A 69 -16.43 5.49 -0.58
CA LYS A 69 -15.03 5.19 -0.24
C LYS A 69 -14.67 3.73 -0.47
N THR A 70 -15.16 3.14 -1.56
CA THR A 70 -14.88 1.75 -1.94
C THR A 70 -14.10 1.66 -3.22
N ILE A 71 -13.47 0.51 -3.44
CA ILE A 71 -12.68 0.23 -4.64
C ILE A 71 -13.05 -1.16 -5.13
N SER A 72 -13.04 -1.34 -6.43
CA SER A 72 -13.17 -2.64 -7.06
C SER A 72 -12.22 -2.73 -8.25
N GLY A 73 -11.83 -3.94 -8.61
CA GLY A 73 -10.83 -4.09 -9.65
C GLY A 73 -10.37 -5.52 -9.86
N LYS A 74 -9.28 -5.63 -10.61
CA LYS A 74 -8.57 -6.88 -10.83
C LYS A 74 -7.07 -6.62 -10.99
N ASN A 75 -6.26 -7.59 -10.64
CA ASN A 75 -4.85 -7.65 -11.01
C ASN A 75 -4.62 -8.88 -11.88
N ILE A 76 -4.13 -8.70 -13.10
CA ILE A 76 -3.61 -9.79 -13.92
C ILE A 76 -2.12 -9.93 -13.57
N ILE A 77 -1.80 -11.03 -12.91
CA ILE A 77 -0.45 -11.33 -12.44
C ILE A 77 0.16 -12.32 -13.41
N ARG A 78 1.16 -11.87 -14.17
CA ARG A 78 2.03 -12.75 -14.94
C ARG A 78 3.23 -13.10 -14.07
N PHE A 79 3.59 -14.37 -14.06
CA PHE A 79 4.67 -14.88 -13.22
C PHE A 79 5.39 -16.03 -13.90
N TYR A 80 6.61 -16.30 -13.46
CA TYR A 80 7.34 -17.51 -13.81
C TYR A 80 7.08 -18.56 -12.73
N ASP A 81 6.43 -19.66 -13.09
CA ASP A 81 6.17 -20.79 -12.21
C ASP A 81 7.38 -21.73 -12.18
N VAL A 82 7.89 -22.01 -10.98
CA VAL A 82 9.00 -22.94 -10.73
C VAL A 82 8.50 -24.26 -10.13
N GLY A 83 7.18 -24.40 -9.93
CA GLY A 83 6.54 -25.52 -9.24
C GLY A 83 5.74 -25.11 -8.02
N ALA A 84 5.17 -23.90 -8.01
CA ALA A 84 4.25 -23.49 -6.95
C ALA A 84 3.03 -24.42 -6.93
N LYS A 85 2.83 -25.11 -5.80
CA LYS A 85 1.58 -25.81 -5.52
C LYS A 85 0.49 -24.84 -5.05
N ARG A 86 0.91 -23.89 -4.21
CA ARG A 86 0.08 -22.86 -3.60
C ARG A 86 0.78 -21.52 -3.72
N MET A 87 0.03 -20.47 -4.03
CA MET A 87 0.53 -19.10 -4.07
C MET A 87 -0.01 -18.31 -2.89
N GLN A 88 0.87 -17.60 -2.19
CA GLN A 88 0.51 -16.54 -1.27
C GLN A 88 0.29 -15.25 -2.06
N ILE A 89 -0.92 -14.69 -1.98
CA ILE A 89 -1.27 -13.37 -2.51
C ILE A 89 -1.73 -12.51 -1.35
N ASP A 90 -1.07 -11.38 -1.14
CA ASP A 90 -1.34 -10.51 -0.01
C ASP A 90 -2.46 -9.52 -0.36
N MET A 91 -3.46 -9.43 0.52
CA MET A 91 -4.54 -8.44 0.47
C MET A 91 -5.06 -8.18 1.89
N GLN A 92 -4.85 -6.97 2.40
CA GLN A 92 -5.13 -6.62 3.79
C GLN A 92 -6.63 -6.43 4.04
N GLU A 93 -7.10 -6.75 5.24
CA GLU A 93 -8.45 -6.34 5.66
C GLU A 93 -8.59 -4.80 5.63
N PRO A 94 -9.75 -4.24 5.22
CA PRO A 94 -11.03 -4.91 4.92
C PRO A 94 -11.19 -5.36 3.47
N MET A 95 -10.13 -5.30 2.66
CA MET A 95 -10.22 -5.69 1.26
C MET A 95 -10.42 -7.20 1.09
N ILE A 96 -11.04 -7.57 -0.02
CA ILE A 96 -11.44 -8.94 -0.33
C ILE A 96 -10.95 -9.30 -1.73
N ILE A 97 -10.35 -10.49 -1.88
CA ILE A 97 -10.18 -11.16 -3.18
C ILE A 97 -11.38 -12.08 -3.37
N ASP A 98 -12.22 -11.80 -4.37
CA ASP A 98 -13.44 -12.55 -4.67
C ASP A 98 -13.15 -13.87 -5.35
N SER A 99 -12.25 -13.82 -6.32
CA SER A 99 -11.89 -14.95 -7.15
C SER A 99 -10.50 -14.78 -7.72
N ILE A 100 -9.85 -15.91 -7.95
CA ILE A 100 -8.60 -15.99 -8.69
C ILE A 100 -8.82 -16.97 -9.84
N ILE A 101 -8.64 -16.50 -11.07
CA ILE A 101 -8.86 -17.27 -12.28
C ILE A 101 -7.51 -17.61 -12.93
N SER A 102 -7.30 -18.88 -13.27
CA SER A 102 -6.16 -19.39 -14.04
C SER A 102 -6.69 -20.22 -15.20
N ASP A 103 -6.26 -19.93 -16.44
CA ASP A 103 -6.69 -20.66 -17.65
C ASP A 103 -8.22 -20.86 -17.75
N GLY A 104 -8.98 -19.81 -17.43
CA GLY A 104 -10.45 -19.82 -17.44
C GLY A 104 -11.12 -20.58 -16.30
N ARG A 105 -10.35 -21.12 -15.34
CA ARG A 105 -10.88 -21.86 -14.18
C ARG A 105 -10.65 -21.08 -12.88
N SER A 106 -11.66 -21.08 -12.01
CA SER A 106 -11.50 -20.53 -10.66
C SER A 106 -10.63 -21.44 -9.80
N LEU A 107 -9.63 -20.86 -9.14
CA LEU A 107 -8.81 -21.54 -8.16
C LEU A 107 -9.54 -21.60 -6.82
N LYS A 108 -9.22 -22.63 -6.03
CA LYS A 108 -9.63 -22.67 -4.63
C LYS A 108 -8.79 -21.65 -3.86
N ILE A 109 -9.46 -20.78 -3.10
CA ILE A 109 -8.82 -19.76 -2.28
C ILE A 109 -9.19 -19.95 -0.81
N THR A 110 -8.24 -19.71 0.10
CA THR A 110 -8.50 -19.63 1.55
C THR A 110 -7.83 -18.40 2.12
N ARG A 111 -8.50 -17.67 3.00
CA ARG A 111 -7.94 -16.48 3.66
C ARG A 111 -7.31 -16.84 5.00
N GLU A 112 -6.15 -16.25 5.28
CA GLU A 112 -5.47 -16.27 6.57
C GLU A 112 -5.01 -14.84 6.91
N GLY A 113 -5.88 -14.08 7.57
CA GLY A 113 -5.64 -12.66 7.86
C GLY A 113 -5.46 -11.83 6.58
N ASN A 114 -4.29 -11.22 6.42
CA ASN A 114 -3.94 -10.39 5.26
C ASN A 114 -3.43 -11.20 4.05
N VAL A 115 -3.48 -12.53 4.13
CA VAL A 115 -3.02 -13.42 3.08
C VAL A 115 -4.19 -14.21 2.48
N TYR A 116 -4.18 -14.32 1.16
CA TYR A 116 -4.98 -15.28 0.41
C TYR A 116 -4.06 -16.35 -0.15
N TRP A 117 -4.45 -17.60 0.11
CA TRP A 117 -3.78 -18.75 -0.44
C TRP A 117 -4.54 -19.28 -1.65
N ALA A 118 -3.92 -19.23 -2.81
CA ALA A 118 -4.48 -19.78 -4.05
C ALA A 118 -3.88 -21.16 -4.35
N GLU A 119 -4.72 -22.19 -4.45
CA GLU A 119 -4.29 -23.53 -4.84
C GLU A 119 -4.12 -23.58 -6.37
N LEU A 120 -2.88 -23.55 -6.86
CA LEU A 120 -2.58 -23.73 -8.29
C LEU A 120 -2.69 -25.20 -8.72
N ARG A 121 -2.46 -26.11 -7.77
CA ARG A 121 -2.19 -27.52 -8.03
C ARG A 121 -2.74 -28.35 -6.89
N ASP A 122 -3.23 -29.53 -7.21
CA ASP A 122 -3.51 -30.54 -6.19
C ASP A 122 -2.19 -30.90 -5.47
N PRO A 123 -2.09 -30.71 -4.15
CA PRO A 123 -0.87 -31.02 -3.41
C PRO A 123 -0.47 -32.49 -3.45
N ASN A 124 -1.44 -33.40 -3.69
CA ASN A 124 -1.25 -34.85 -3.74
C ASN A 124 -0.89 -35.37 -5.14
N ALA A 125 -1.04 -34.54 -6.16
CA ALA A 125 -0.82 -34.96 -7.53
C ALA A 125 0.69 -35.02 -7.86
N MET A 126 1.10 -36.16 -8.44
CA MET A 126 2.48 -36.44 -8.83
C MET A 126 2.64 -36.26 -10.34
N TYR A 127 2.73 -35.01 -10.81
CA TYR A 127 3.04 -34.71 -12.21
C TYR A 127 4.37 -33.96 -12.32
N LYS A 128 5.07 -34.18 -13.44
CA LYS A 128 6.27 -33.41 -13.78
C LYS A 128 5.85 -31.97 -14.07
N ILE A 129 6.29 -31.03 -13.24
CA ILE A 129 6.13 -29.61 -13.52
C ILE A 129 7.15 -29.19 -14.56
N LYS A 130 6.70 -28.51 -15.61
CA LYS A 130 7.58 -27.77 -16.51
C LYS A 130 7.59 -26.31 -16.05
N PRO A 131 8.72 -25.80 -15.54
CA PRO A 131 8.83 -24.38 -15.22
C PRO A 131 8.55 -23.50 -16.44
N GLY A 132 7.93 -22.35 -16.23
CA GLY A 132 7.60 -21.44 -17.33
C GLY A 132 6.64 -20.32 -16.96
N PRO A 133 6.34 -19.43 -17.92
CA PRO A 133 5.42 -18.33 -17.69
C PRO A 133 3.99 -18.83 -17.51
N ALA A 134 3.29 -18.25 -16.54
CA ALA A 134 1.89 -18.48 -16.25
C ALA A 134 1.18 -17.15 -15.94
N THR A 135 -0.15 -17.17 -15.90
CA THR A 135 -0.96 -15.98 -15.63
C THR A 135 -2.17 -16.35 -14.77
N ILE A 136 -2.44 -15.53 -13.76
CA ILE A 136 -3.69 -15.54 -13.02
C ILE A 136 -4.34 -14.15 -13.05
N THR A 137 -5.64 -14.10 -12.84
CA THR A 137 -6.38 -12.85 -12.61
C THR A 137 -7.04 -12.89 -11.25
N ALA A 138 -6.64 -12.00 -10.33
CA ALA A 138 -7.25 -11.84 -9.03
C ALA A 138 -8.25 -10.68 -9.07
N TYR A 139 -9.53 -10.96 -8.85
CA TYR A 139 -10.59 -9.96 -8.75
C TYR A 139 -10.75 -9.55 -7.28
N PHE A 140 -10.91 -8.26 -7.03
CA PHE A 140 -10.96 -7.73 -5.68
C PHE A 140 -11.92 -6.57 -5.55
N HIS A 141 -12.41 -6.37 -4.32
CA HIS A 141 -13.16 -5.19 -3.94
C HIS A 141 -13.09 -4.94 -2.43
N GLY A 142 -13.60 -3.79 -2.00
CA GLY A 142 -13.80 -3.48 -0.59
C GLY A 142 -13.64 -2.01 -0.27
N LYS A 143 -13.59 -1.72 1.03
CA LYS A 143 -13.32 -0.40 1.57
C LYS A 143 -11.88 -0.38 2.08
N PRO A 144 -10.91 0.15 1.32
CA PRO A 144 -9.52 0.16 1.77
C PRO A 144 -9.40 0.98 3.05
N LYS A 145 -8.40 0.65 3.88
CA LYS A 145 -8.05 1.48 5.03
C LYS A 145 -7.85 2.93 4.55
N GLU A 146 -8.50 3.88 5.21
CA GLU A 146 -8.35 5.29 4.91
C GLU A 146 -7.09 5.86 5.57
N ALA A 147 -6.30 6.60 4.81
CA ALA A 147 -5.21 7.42 5.31
C ALA A 147 -5.73 8.83 5.62
N LEU A 148 -5.86 9.13 6.91
CA LEU A 148 -6.39 10.40 7.41
C LEU A 148 -5.31 11.50 7.42
N ARG A 149 -4.05 11.13 7.66
CA ARG A 149 -2.88 12.00 7.85
C ARG A 149 -1.65 11.50 7.08
N ALA A 150 -1.82 11.15 5.80
CA ALA A 150 -0.69 10.76 4.95
C ALA A 150 0.41 11.86 4.95
N PRO A 151 1.71 11.51 5.00
CA PRO A 151 2.27 10.15 4.95
C PRO A 151 2.45 9.47 6.32
N TRP A 152 1.93 10.04 7.42
CA TRP A 152 2.09 9.49 8.78
C TRP A 152 1.23 8.25 9.04
N ASP A 153 0.17 8.05 8.25
CA ASP A 153 -0.58 6.81 8.15
C ASP A 153 -0.66 6.33 6.70
N GLY A 154 -0.80 5.00 6.54
CA GLY A 154 -0.97 4.36 5.24
C GLY A 154 -2.42 4.02 4.95
N GLY A 155 -2.77 3.96 3.67
CA GLY A 155 -4.12 3.72 3.19
C GLY A 155 -4.48 4.58 1.97
N TRP A 156 -5.71 4.43 1.52
CA TRP A 156 -6.30 5.27 0.50
C TRP A 156 -6.67 6.65 1.07
N ILE A 157 -6.38 7.68 0.31
CA ILE A 157 -6.64 9.06 0.65
C ILE A 157 -7.90 9.48 -0.11
N TRP A 158 -8.90 9.93 0.63
CA TRP A 158 -10.15 10.47 0.08
C TRP A 158 -10.29 11.93 0.52
N LYS A 159 -10.01 12.88 -0.38
CA LYS A 159 -10.07 14.31 -0.09
C LYS A 159 -10.84 15.06 -1.16
N LYS A 160 -11.15 16.32 -0.87
CA LYS A 160 -11.60 17.27 -1.87
C LYS A 160 -10.54 18.33 -2.09
N ASP A 161 -10.43 18.82 -3.31
CA ASP A 161 -9.61 20.00 -3.61
C ASP A 161 -10.28 21.29 -3.08
N LYS A 162 -9.63 22.44 -3.29
CA LYS A 162 -10.16 23.76 -2.87
C LYS A 162 -11.51 24.12 -3.51
N GLN A 163 -11.81 23.54 -4.68
CA GLN A 163 -13.04 23.75 -5.44
C GLN A 163 -14.08 22.66 -5.15
N GLN A 164 -13.87 21.85 -4.12
CA GLN A 164 -14.74 20.75 -3.71
C GLN A 164 -14.81 19.56 -4.68
N ASN A 165 -13.90 19.47 -5.66
CA ASN A 165 -13.83 18.30 -6.54
C ASN A 165 -13.17 17.11 -5.81
N PRO A 166 -13.59 15.86 -6.09
CA PRO A 166 -12.93 14.67 -5.59
C PRO A 166 -11.43 14.64 -5.90
N TRP A 167 -10.64 14.21 -4.92
CA TRP A 167 -9.22 13.91 -5.06
C TRP A 167 -8.89 12.61 -4.31
N MET A 168 -8.24 11.67 -4.99
CA MET A 168 -7.92 10.35 -4.47
C MET A 168 -6.49 9.94 -4.81
N SER A 169 -5.84 9.28 -3.86
CA SER A 169 -4.53 8.64 -4.05
C SER A 169 -4.29 7.60 -2.95
N VAL A 170 -3.09 7.04 -2.86
CA VAL A 170 -2.73 6.03 -1.84
C VAL A 170 -1.33 6.26 -1.29
N ALA A 171 -1.19 6.12 0.03
CA ALA A 171 0.09 6.06 0.72
C ALA A 171 0.29 4.64 1.26
N CYS A 172 1.26 3.88 0.72
CA CYS A 172 1.38 2.46 1.07
C CYS A 172 2.80 1.93 1.29
N GLN A 173 3.87 2.73 1.21
CA GLN A 173 5.25 2.21 1.34
C GLN A 173 5.48 1.43 2.65
N GLY A 174 5.16 2.01 3.80
CA GLY A 174 5.29 1.33 5.09
C GLY A 174 4.17 0.31 5.35
N LEU A 175 2.95 0.60 4.89
CA LEU A 175 1.79 -0.26 5.15
C LEU A 175 1.74 -1.50 4.24
N GLY A 176 2.38 -1.47 3.08
CA GLY A 176 2.33 -2.51 2.06
C GLY A 176 1.30 -2.20 0.95
N ALA A 177 1.63 -2.58 -0.28
CA ALA A 177 0.76 -2.39 -1.45
C ALA A 177 -0.56 -3.17 -1.35
N SER A 178 -0.53 -4.29 -0.63
CA SER A 178 -1.70 -5.13 -0.34
C SER A 178 -2.84 -4.42 0.39
N VAL A 179 -2.67 -3.18 0.83
CA VAL A 179 -3.78 -2.35 1.36
C VAL A 179 -4.84 -2.03 0.31
N TRP A 180 -4.52 -2.06 -0.99
CA TRP A 180 -5.46 -1.67 -2.04
C TRP A 180 -5.50 -2.58 -3.28
N TYR A 181 -4.48 -3.41 -3.53
CA TYR A 181 -4.55 -4.40 -4.62
C TYR A 181 -3.80 -5.70 -4.29
N PRO A 182 -4.27 -6.84 -4.83
CA PRO A 182 -3.66 -8.14 -4.55
C PRO A 182 -2.29 -8.25 -5.23
N CYS A 183 -1.26 -8.57 -4.45
CA CYS A 183 0.12 -8.65 -4.95
C CYS A 183 0.98 -9.58 -4.09
N LYS A 184 2.21 -9.85 -4.57
CA LYS A 184 3.30 -10.37 -3.72
C LYS A 184 3.86 -9.18 -2.96
N ASP A 185 3.33 -8.91 -1.77
CA ASP A 185 3.70 -7.74 -0.97
C ASP A 185 4.96 -8.00 -0.14
N TYR A 186 6.05 -8.19 -0.89
CA TYR A 186 7.41 -8.41 -0.38
C TYR A 186 8.33 -7.40 -1.06
N GLN A 187 8.97 -6.52 -0.28
CA GLN A 187 9.77 -5.41 -0.82
C GLN A 187 11.08 -5.84 -1.50
N GLY A 188 11.49 -7.09 -1.33
CA GLY A 188 12.67 -7.64 -2.00
C GLY A 188 12.36 -8.28 -3.36
N ASP A 189 11.13 -8.13 -3.87
CA ASP A 189 10.71 -8.65 -5.17
C ASP A 189 9.96 -7.58 -5.96
N GLU A 190 10.18 -7.54 -7.28
CA GLU A 190 9.61 -6.57 -8.20
C GLU A 190 9.11 -7.31 -9.45
N PRO A 191 8.04 -6.85 -10.11
CA PRO A 191 7.66 -7.37 -11.41
C PRO A 191 8.76 -7.04 -12.43
N ASP A 192 9.55 -8.05 -12.82
CA ASP A 192 10.74 -7.91 -13.68
C ASP A 192 10.46 -7.22 -15.03
N SER A 193 9.24 -7.36 -15.55
CA SER A 193 8.76 -6.78 -16.81
C SER A 193 7.87 -5.55 -16.61
N GLY A 194 7.90 -4.94 -15.43
CA GLY A 194 7.15 -3.74 -15.09
C GLY A 194 5.66 -3.98 -14.86
N ALA A 195 4.86 -2.93 -15.05
CA ALA A 195 3.44 -2.97 -14.71
C ALA A 195 2.61 -1.98 -15.53
N ILE A 196 1.31 -2.29 -15.64
CA ILE A 196 0.27 -1.41 -16.15
C ILE A 196 -0.69 -1.07 -15.01
N LEU A 197 -0.95 0.22 -14.82
CA LEU A 197 -1.99 0.73 -13.94
C LEU A 197 -3.12 1.33 -14.79
N ARG A 198 -4.31 0.74 -14.66
CA ARG A 198 -5.54 1.20 -15.32
C ARG A 198 -6.50 1.74 -14.27
N MET A 199 -6.91 2.99 -14.45
CA MET A 199 -7.80 3.68 -13.52
C MET A 199 -9.08 4.05 -14.25
N ILE A 200 -10.21 3.49 -13.82
CA ILE A 200 -11.54 3.82 -14.34
C ILE A 200 -12.16 4.84 -13.39
N VAL A 201 -12.43 6.05 -13.88
CA VAL A 201 -12.88 7.19 -13.08
C VAL A 201 -14.01 7.94 -13.79
N PRO A 202 -14.79 8.76 -13.08
CA PRO A 202 -15.69 9.72 -13.72
C PRO A 202 -14.96 10.54 -14.78
N ASP A 203 -15.54 10.72 -15.97
CA ASP A 203 -14.92 11.44 -17.08
C ASP A 203 -14.68 12.94 -16.81
N SER A 204 -15.31 13.48 -15.76
CA SER A 204 -15.03 14.79 -15.17
C SER A 204 -13.70 14.87 -14.41
N LEU A 205 -13.02 13.74 -14.18
CA LEU A 205 -11.73 13.64 -13.50
C LEU A 205 -10.64 13.10 -14.45
N MET A 206 -9.41 13.37 -14.07
CA MET A 206 -8.20 12.81 -14.67
C MET A 206 -7.56 11.82 -13.71
N ALA A 207 -6.97 10.75 -14.26
CA ALA A 207 -6.19 9.79 -13.51
C ALA A 207 -4.78 9.66 -14.07
N VAL A 208 -3.80 9.95 -13.23
CA VAL A 208 -2.37 9.91 -13.52
C VAL A 208 -1.74 8.76 -12.75
N GLY A 209 -0.92 7.96 -13.43
CA GLY A 209 -0.21 6.83 -12.84
C GLY A 209 1.29 6.88 -13.17
N ASN A 210 2.01 5.86 -12.76
CA ASN A 210 3.45 5.77 -12.98
C ASN A 210 3.80 5.46 -14.45
N GLY A 211 4.87 6.06 -14.95
CA GLY A 211 5.42 5.77 -16.27
C GLY A 211 4.78 6.57 -17.40
N ARG A 212 4.47 5.93 -18.53
CA ARG A 212 3.94 6.59 -19.74
C ARG A 212 2.46 6.28 -19.90
N LEU A 213 1.65 7.29 -20.22
CA LEU A 213 0.26 7.10 -20.64
C LEU A 213 0.27 6.36 -21.99
N ILE A 214 -0.32 5.16 -22.03
CA ILE A 214 -0.38 4.32 -23.23
C ILE A 214 -1.78 4.24 -23.84
N ASN A 215 -2.82 4.58 -23.07
CA ASN A 215 -4.19 4.60 -23.57
C ASN A 215 -5.09 5.49 -22.69
N GLU A 216 -6.01 6.20 -23.35
CA GLU A 216 -7.15 6.89 -22.73
C GLU A 216 -8.40 6.53 -23.53
N GLN A 217 -9.43 6.01 -22.86
CA GLN A 217 -10.66 5.58 -23.54
C GLN A 217 -11.90 5.76 -22.67
N GLN A 218 -13.03 6.09 -23.28
CA GLN A 218 -14.33 5.98 -22.63
C GLN A 218 -14.69 4.50 -22.51
N VAL A 219 -15.03 4.04 -21.30
CA VAL A 219 -15.38 2.61 -21.06
C VAL A 219 -16.87 2.39 -20.81
N ALA A 220 -17.58 3.45 -20.39
CA ALA A 220 -19.03 3.50 -20.26
C ALA A 220 -19.50 4.96 -20.25
N PRO A 221 -20.80 5.27 -20.41
CA PRO A 221 -21.30 6.64 -20.23
C PRO A 221 -20.87 7.21 -18.87
N GLY A 222 -20.22 8.38 -18.87
CA GLY A 222 -19.71 9.02 -17.65
C GLY A 222 -18.41 8.46 -17.08
N LEU A 223 -17.83 7.40 -17.66
CA LEU A 223 -16.61 6.76 -17.17
C LEU A 223 -15.49 6.69 -18.23
N LYS A 224 -14.30 7.11 -17.81
CA LYS A 224 -13.08 7.11 -18.59
C LYS A 224 -12.00 6.26 -17.92
N GLN A 225 -11.25 5.51 -18.73
CA GLN A 225 -10.10 4.74 -18.30
C GLN A 225 -8.80 5.38 -18.79
N TYR A 226 -7.86 5.58 -17.86
CA TYR A 226 -6.48 5.96 -18.15
C TYR A 226 -5.56 4.77 -17.88
N SER A 227 -4.69 4.43 -18.82
CA SER A 227 -3.76 3.30 -18.72
C SER A 227 -2.32 3.79 -18.78
N TRP A 228 -1.57 3.60 -17.70
CA TRP A 228 -0.19 4.02 -17.55
C TRP A 228 0.73 2.81 -17.43
N GLN A 229 1.89 2.85 -18.10
CA GLN A 229 2.82 1.74 -18.16
C GLN A 229 4.21 2.13 -17.67
N VAL A 230 4.76 1.29 -16.79
CA VAL A 230 6.18 1.24 -16.43
C VAL A 230 6.75 -0.02 -17.04
N THR A 231 7.86 0.08 -17.78
CA THR A 231 8.50 -1.07 -18.45
C THR A 231 9.66 -1.67 -17.66
N ASN A 232 10.17 -0.94 -16.67
CA ASN A 232 11.25 -1.37 -15.79
C ASN A 232 10.68 -2.03 -14.52
N PRO A 233 11.47 -2.83 -13.79
CA PRO A 233 11.12 -3.27 -12.46
C PRO A 233 10.66 -2.12 -11.57
N ILE A 234 9.59 -2.36 -10.81
CA ILE A 234 8.96 -1.36 -9.94
C ILE A 234 8.41 -2.01 -8.68
N ASN A 235 8.95 -1.64 -7.54
CA ASN A 235 8.39 -1.99 -6.23
C ASN A 235 6.86 -1.83 -6.19
N SER A 236 6.15 -2.84 -5.69
CA SER A 236 4.68 -2.89 -5.65
C SER A 236 4.05 -1.64 -5.02
N TYR A 237 4.66 -1.08 -3.97
CA TYR A 237 4.16 0.12 -3.29
C TYR A 237 4.34 1.43 -4.08
N ASN A 238 5.08 1.41 -5.19
CA ASN A 238 5.26 2.56 -6.08
C ASN A 238 4.18 2.66 -7.16
N LEU A 239 3.34 1.63 -7.36
CA LEU A 239 2.15 1.74 -8.19
C LEU A 239 1.10 2.56 -7.44
N VAL A 240 0.97 3.84 -7.81
CA VAL A 240 0.15 4.81 -7.08
C VAL A 240 -0.75 5.57 -8.06
N PRO A 241 -2.09 5.42 -7.97
CA PRO A 241 -3.01 6.28 -8.68
C PRO A 241 -3.03 7.69 -8.08
N TYR A 242 -3.12 8.69 -8.94
CA TYR A 242 -3.43 10.08 -8.60
C TYR A 242 -4.66 10.50 -9.40
N ILE A 243 -5.78 10.74 -8.72
CA ILE A 243 -7.07 10.98 -9.36
C ILE A 243 -7.64 12.28 -8.87
N GLY A 244 -8.01 13.17 -9.79
CA GLY A 244 -8.56 14.47 -9.44
C GLY A 244 -8.79 15.36 -10.66
N LYS A 245 -9.14 16.62 -10.41
CA LYS A 245 -9.33 17.61 -11.47
C LYS A 245 -8.00 18.29 -11.82
N TYR A 246 -7.20 17.62 -12.65
CA TYR A 246 -5.91 18.15 -13.10
C TYR A 246 -6.03 18.95 -14.40
N VAL A 247 -5.14 19.91 -14.55
CA VAL A 247 -4.93 20.62 -15.82
C VAL A 247 -3.82 19.92 -16.61
N HIS A 248 -3.98 19.86 -17.92
CA HIS A 248 -2.93 19.43 -18.85
C HIS A 248 -2.59 20.64 -19.75
N PHE A 249 -1.30 20.94 -19.87
CA PHE A 249 -0.76 22.07 -20.64
C PHE A 249 0.19 21.57 -21.72
#